data_AF-E9ISI6-F1
#
_entry.id   AF-E9ISI6-F1
#
_cell.length_a   1.000
_cell.length_b   1.000
_cell.length_c   1.000
_cell.angle_alpha   90.00
_cell.angle_beta   90.00
_cell.angle_gamma   90.00
#
_symmetry.space_group_name_H-M   'P 1'
#
loop_
_entity.id
_entity.type
_entity.pdbx_description
1 polymer ?
#
loop_
_entity_poly.entity_id
_entity_poly.type
_entity_poly.pdbx_seq_one_letter_code
_entity_poly.pdbx_strand_id
1 'polypeptide(L)' 'FPPELQNFAASLHFYSPKAYEYVRETFMKILPHQSTIRSWYTNVDGSP' A
#
# COMPACT_ATOMS: atom_id res chain seq x y z
N PHE A 1 -9.97 -1.70 5.29
CA PHE A 1 -9.86 -0.92 4.03
C PHE A 1 -10.52 -1.76 2.94
N PRO A 2 -11.20 -1.15 1.95
CA PRO A 2 -11.76 -1.91 0.83
C PRO A 2 -10.66 -2.77 0.17
N PRO A 3 -10.91 -4.07 -0.12
CA PRO A 3 -9.90 -4.97 -0.66
C PRO A 3 -9.24 -4.46 -1.95
N GLU A 4 -10.02 -3.78 -2.80
CA GLU A 4 -9.57 -3.23 -4.07
C GLU A 4 -8.57 -2.08 -3.87
N LEU A 5 -8.85 -1.20 -2.91
CA LEU A 5 -7.96 -0.10 -2.53
C LEU A 5 -6.70 -0.61 -1.83
N GLN A 6 -6.84 -1.64 -1.02
CA GLN A 6 -5.71 -2.31 -0.37
C GLN A 6 -4.78 -2.95 -1.41
N ASN A 7 -5.33 -3.68 -2.37
CA ASN A 7 -4.56 -4.28 -3.47
C ASN A 7 -3.89 -3.20 -4.33
N PHE A 8 -4.63 -2.17 -4.73
CA PHE A 8 -4.07 -1.05 -5.49
C PHE A 8 -2.89 -0.38 -4.76
N ALA A 9 -3.08 -0.04 -3.48
CA ALA A 9 -2.05 0.61 -2.67
C ALA A 9 -0.83 -0.30 -2.46
N ALA A 10 -1.05 -1.59 -2.17
CA ALA A 10 0.01 -2.57 -1.98
C ALA A 10 0.80 -2.82 -3.28
N SER A 11 0.13 -2.93 -4.42
CA SER A 11 0.77 -3.09 -5.73
C SER A 11 1.57 -1.86 -6.13
N LEU A 12 1.00 -0.66 -6.02
CA LEU A 12 1.69 0.58 -6.38
C LEU A 12 2.91 0.82 -5.47
N HIS A 13 2.76 0.61 -4.16
CA HIS A 13 3.86 0.73 -3.21
C HIS A 13 4.95 -0.34 -3.43
N PHE A 14 4.58 -1.55 -3.87
CA PHE A 14 5.53 -2.61 -4.21
C PHE A 14 6.39 -2.24 -5.43
N TYR A 15 5.78 -1.67 -6.48
CA TYR A 15 6.52 -1.24 -7.67
C TYR A 15 7.36 0.02 -7.42
N SER A 16 6.81 1.01 -6.71
CA SER A 16 7.52 2.25 -6.40
C SER A 16 6.90 2.96 -5.19
N PRO A 17 7.57 2.94 -4.02
CA PRO A 17 7.14 3.69 -2.85
C PRO A 17 7.00 5.20 -3.12
N LYS A 18 7.85 5.76 -4.00
CA LYS A 18 7.79 7.16 -4.41
C LYS A 18 6.55 7.46 -5.25
N ALA A 19 6.17 6.57 -6.16
CA ALA A 19 4.94 6.72 -6.95
C ALA A 19 3.71 6.66 -6.04
N TYR A 20 3.72 5.75 -5.07
CA TYR A 20 2.67 5.67 -4.05
C TYR A 20 2.54 6.97 -3.24
N GLU A 21 3.65 7.53 -2.78
CA GLU A 21 3.67 8.79 -2.03
C GLU A 21 3.11 9.96 -2.84
N TYR A 22 3.53 10.10 -4.10
CA TYR A 22 3.00 11.11 -5.02
C TYR A 22 1.48 11.00 -5.22
N VAL A 23 0.98 9.80 -5.48
CA VAL A 23 -0.47 9.55 -5.63
C VAL A 23 -1.18 9.88 -4.32
N ARG A 24 -0.65 9.44 -3.18
CA ARG A 24 -1.23 9.75 -1.86
C ARG A 24 -1.34 11.26 -1.62
N GLU A 25 -0.32 12.03 -1.99
CA GLU A 25 -0.35 13.50 -1.86
C GLU A 25 -1.34 14.14 -2.84
N THR A 26 -1.40 13.64 -4.08
CA THR A 26 -2.29 14.13 -5.13
C THR A 26 -3.77 13.94 -4.77
N PHE A 27 -4.12 12.82 -4.15
CA PHE A 27 -5.49 12.50 -3.74
C PHE A 27 -5.79 12.92 -2.29
N MET A 28 -5.31 14.09 -1.84
CA MET A 28 -5.62 14.66 -0.51
C MET A 28 -5.39 13.69 0.68
N LYS A 29 -4.44 12.76 0.56
CA LYS A 29 -4.13 11.74 1.59
C LYS A 29 -5.31 10.80 1.92
N ILE A 30 -6.24 10.59 1.00
CA ILE A 30 -7.30 9.56 1.16
C ILE A 30 -6.72 8.14 1.20
N LEU A 31 -5.52 7.96 0.64
CA LEU A 31 -4.81 6.68 0.65
C LEU A 31 -4.12 6.44 2.00
N PRO A 32 -4.03 5.17 2.45
CA PRO A 32 -3.50 4.80 3.75
C PRO A 32 -2.04 5.23 3.93
N HIS A 33 -1.58 5.31 5.18
CA HIS A 33 -0.17 5.59 5.41
C HIS A 33 0.70 4.38 5.00
N GLN A 34 1.94 4.62 4.59
CA GLN A 34 2.90 3.55 4.21
C GLN A 34 3.10 2.50 5.33
N SER A 35 2.97 2.90 6.60
CA SER A 35 3.03 1.96 7.74
C SER A 35 1.88 0.96 7.72
N THR A 36 0.68 1.38 7.32
CA THR A 36 -0.48 0.50 7.14
C THR A 36 -0.24 -0.49 6.01
N ILE A 37 0.35 -0.04 4.89
CA ILE A 37 0.70 -0.92 3.77
C ILE A 37 1.72 -1.98 4.19
N ARG A 38 2.72 -1.61 5.01
CA ARG A 38 3.72 -2.55 5.52
C ARG A 38 3.09 -3.71 6.31
N SER A 39 2.05 -3.44 7.08
CA SER A 39 1.29 -4.49 7.79
C SER A 39 0.48 -5.42 6.87
N TRP A 40 0.32 -5.09 5.60
CA TRP A 40 -0.38 -5.93 4.63
C TRP A 40 0.55 -6.94 3.95
N TYR A 41 1.85 -6.67 3.88
CA TYR A 41 2.83 -7.62 3.35
C TYR A 41 3.08 -8.82 4.28
N THR A 42 2.74 -8.70 5.57
CA THR A 42 2.98 -9.74 6.59
C THR A 42 2.05 -10.95 6.54
N ASN A 43 1.14 -11.04 5.57
CA ASN A 43 0.27 -12.21 5.37
C ASN A 43 0.84 -13.23 4.36
N VAL A 44 2.12 -13.16 4.05
CA VAL A 44 2.81 -14.27 3.38
C VAL A 44 3.32 -15.18 4.50
N ASP A 45 2.56 -16.22 4.80
CA ASP A 45 3.01 -17.31 5.68
C ASP A 45 4.26 -17.93 5.05
N GLY A 46 5.42 -17.46 5.51
CA GLY A 46 6.74 -17.89 5.04
C GLY A 46 7.14 -19.22 5.67
N SER A 47 6.19 -20.15 5.80
CA SER A 47 6.47 -21.51 6.27
C SER A 47 7.49 -22.15 5.30
N PRO A 48 8.67 -22.54 5.80
CA PRO A 48 9.78 -23.06 4.99
C PRO A 48 9.47 -24.41 4.34
#